data_AF-A0A9Q3CEX0-F1
#
_entry.id   AF-A0A9Q3CEX0-F1
#
_cell.length_a   1.000
_cell.length_b   1.000
_cell.length_c   1.000
_cell.angle_alpha   90.00
_cell.angle_beta   90.00
_cell.angle_gamma   90.00
#
_symmetry.space_group_name_H-M   'P 1'
#
loop_
_entity.id
_entity.type
_entity.pdbx_description
1 polymer ?
#
loop_
_entity_poly.entity_id
_entity_poly.type
_entity_poly.pdbx_seq_one_letter_code
_entity_poly.pdbx_strand_id
1 'polypeptide(L)'
;MHNWYEGVLQHHFRFRWGFNNFRNESTEDSEKDQQNSPLFDQYDSTEDEIQGQFFSDGFKNLLLKSIGEVVVPAGVTPIPKRVGTAKNGKLKASEWHSLFAIHLPLAFVDTLINFKTLAKDIARYQIVFENTCSLIECTNIVSSKTYNKDQYIDFQRSYEIYTKTSTLLFRNLKVFPNHHYALHIPEQMRWWGPLIAVSEFPGERLIGKLQKLNKNSRSSELLLFFAEKKFSKELFSEEDFGSSLLQRFCEIQRFEVQNGLDLATNEKIKNRRVKKFQIELNDYDQIWRLFVKRKPDLRPYHWIPHPDKPNIVLNEAKELHFIHTGRGWTISKKSPNNFIQYFVDGKQKYGRVLEIFELTDLRVTLLKVACAKEVELNCGLISILKSLSLIQVKILGDEFIDVDSVMPVAYRSLPA
;
A
#
# COMPACT_ATOMS: atom_id res chain seq x y z
N MET A 1 -14.11 -10.05 5.81
CA MET A 1 -12.77 -9.47 6.03
C MET A 1 -12.66 -8.61 7.29
N HIS A 2 -13.69 -7.86 7.70
CA HIS A 2 -13.71 -7.11 8.97
C HIS A 2 -13.30 -7.95 10.19
N ASN A 3 -13.80 -9.19 10.27
CA ASN A 3 -13.41 -10.14 11.30
C ASN A 3 -11.88 -10.30 11.45
N TRP A 4 -11.15 -10.30 10.33
CA TRP A 4 -9.69 -10.39 10.34
C TRP A 4 -9.05 -9.08 10.83
N TYR A 5 -9.41 -7.95 10.22
CA TYR A 5 -8.79 -6.65 10.51
C TYR A 5 -9.18 -6.06 11.86
N GLU A 6 -10.47 -5.95 12.13
CA GLU A 6 -11.01 -5.33 13.36
C GLU A 6 -11.20 -6.35 14.49
N GLY A 7 -11.14 -7.65 14.17
CA GLY A 7 -11.14 -8.72 15.16
C GLY A 7 -9.73 -9.19 15.53
N VAL A 8 -9.07 -9.93 14.65
CA VAL A 8 -7.79 -10.59 14.93
C VAL A 8 -6.64 -9.58 15.07
N LEU A 9 -6.44 -8.70 14.06
CA LEU A 9 -5.31 -7.76 14.04
C LEU A 9 -5.44 -6.70 15.15
N GLN A 10 -6.63 -6.10 15.25
CA GLN A 10 -6.93 -5.16 16.34
C GLN A 10 -6.68 -5.80 17.70
N HIS A 11 -7.23 -6.99 17.96
CA HIS A 11 -7.05 -7.67 19.25
C HIS A 11 -5.56 -7.91 19.56
N HIS A 12 -4.80 -8.38 18.56
CA HIS A 12 -3.38 -8.64 18.69
C HIS A 12 -2.60 -7.37 19.05
N PHE A 13 -2.76 -6.30 18.27
CA PHE A 13 -2.03 -5.05 18.48
C PHE A 13 -2.40 -4.39 19.80
N ARG A 14 -3.70 -4.32 20.12
CA ARG A 14 -4.21 -3.59 21.28
C ARG A 14 -3.98 -4.31 22.59
N PHE A 15 -4.40 -5.57 22.67
CA PHE A 15 -4.44 -6.32 23.92
C PHE A 15 -3.17 -7.16 24.09
N ARG A 16 -2.80 -7.97 23.08
CA ARG A 16 -1.62 -8.86 23.21
C ARG A 16 -0.31 -8.08 23.28
N TRP A 17 -0.15 -7.04 22.46
CA TRP A 17 1.03 -6.17 22.52
C TRP A 17 0.88 -4.99 23.50
N GLY A 18 -0.32 -4.78 24.06
CA GLY A 18 -0.57 -3.75 25.07
C GLY A 18 -0.47 -2.32 24.56
N PHE A 19 -0.87 -2.05 23.31
CA PHE A 19 -1.01 -0.69 22.76
C PHE A 19 -2.37 -0.02 23.10
N ASN A 20 -3.14 -0.62 24.02
CA ASN A 20 -4.31 0.02 24.62
C ASN A 20 -3.89 1.15 25.56
N ASN A 21 -3.77 2.37 25.03
CA ASN A 21 -3.72 3.57 25.86
C ASN A 21 -5.14 4.11 26.10
N PHE A 22 -5.92 3.39 26.90
CA PHE A 22 -6.98 4.03 27.70
C PHE A 22 -6.40 4.33 29.07
N ARG A 23 -5.48 5.31 29.13
CA ARG A 23 -5.08 5.92 30.41
C ARG A 23 -5.81 7.25 30.53
N ASN A 24 -6.81 7.27 31.42
CA ASN A 24 -7.25 8.37 32.26
C ASN A 24 -6.95 9.79 31.75
N GLU A 25 -7.80 10.32 30.87
CA GLU A 25 -8.20 11.73 30.94
C GLU A 25 -9.71 11.73 31.09
N SER A 26 -10.15 11.88 32.35
CA SER A 26 -11.52 12.26 32.68
C SER A 26 -11.86 13.52 31.91
N THR A 27 -12.64 13.38 30.84
CA THR A 27 -13.40 14.49 30.28
C THR A 27 -14.76 13.95 29.86
N GLU A 28 -15.72 14.24 30.72
CA GLU A 28 -17.13 14.37 30.37
C GLU A 28 -17.21 15.17 29.07
N ASP A 29 -17.79 14.57 28.02
CA ASP A 29 -18.38 15.20 26.83
C ASP A 29 -18.16 14.34 25.57
N SER A 30 -18.90 13.23 25.44
CA SER A 30 -19.05 12.51 24.16
C SER A 30 -20.27 11.57 24.17
N GLU A 31 -21.45 12.07 24.49
CA GLU A 31 -22.71 11.28 24.49
C GLU A 31 -23.43 11.19 23.13
N LYS A 32 -22.80 11.50 21.99
CA LYS A 32 -23.57 11.69 20.73
C LYS A 32 -23.30 10.78 19.53
N ASP A 33 -22.44 9.77 19.62
CA ASP A 33 -22.17 8.88 18.46
C ASP A 33 -22.37 7.37 18.72
N GLN A 34 -23.26 6.99 19.64
CA GLN A 34 -23.53 5.57 19.95
C GLN A 34 -24.44 4.82 18.95
N GLN A 35 -24.95 5.44 17.89
CA GLN A 35 -26.01 4.80 17.09
C GLN A 35 -25.58 3.96 15.88
N ASN A 36 -24.29 3.69 15.65
CA ASN A 36 -23.88 2.76 14.57
C ASN A 36 -22.58 1.98 14.87
N SER A 37 -22.39 1.51 16.11
CA SER A 37 -21.35 0.51 16.42
C SER A 37 -21.96 -0.89 16.38
N PRO A 38 -21.37 -1.88 15.69
CA PRO A 38 -21.85 -3.26 15.76
C PRO A 38 -21.64 -3.78 17.18
N LEU A 39 -22.75 -4.01 17.90
CA LEU A 39 -23.06 -4.81 19.12
C LEU A 39 -21.97 -5.31 20.10
N PHE A 40 -20.70 -4.93 19.99
CA PHE A 40 -19.56 -5.66 20.58
C PHE A 40 -18.63 -4.79 21.44
N ASP A 41 -18.87 -3.47 21.49
CA ASP A 41 -18.17 -2.58 22.45
C ASP A 41 -18.73 -2.73 23.89
N GLN A 42 -19.57 -3.74 24.16
CA GLN A 42 -20.27 -3.97 25.42
C GLN A 42 -19.69 -5.11 26.27
N TYR A 43 -18.41 -5.44 26.10
CA TYR A 43 -17.72 -6.34 27.03
C TYR A 43 -17.02 -5.52 28.11
N ASP A 44 -17.52 -5.70 29.33
CA ASP A 44 -17.13 -5.05 30.58
C ASP A 44 -15.61 -4.97 30.76
N SER A 45 -15.11 -3.74 30.86
CA SER A 45 -13.68 -3.39 30.99
C SER A 45 -13.14 -3.56 32.42
N THR A 46 -13.85 -4.28 33.28
CA THR A 46 -13.61 -4.30 34.73
C THR A 46 -12.73 -5.47 35.20
N GLU A 47 -12.44 -6.48 34.36
CA GLU A 47 -11.53 -7.59 34.69
C GLU A 47 -10.19 -7.59 33.91
N ASP A 48 -9.98 -6.63 33.00
CA ASP A 48 -8.80 -6.57 32.11
C ASP A 48 -7.52 -6.04 32.81
N GLU A 49 -7.53 -5.82 34.13
CA GLU A 49 -6.50 -5.06 34.85
C GLU A 49 -5.15 -5.77 35.11
N ILE A 50 -4.97 -7.04 34.72
CA ILE A 50 -3.70 -7.75 34.97
C ILE A 50 -3.25 -8.61 33.78
N GLN A 51 -3.11 -8.03 32.58
CA GLN A 51 -2.21 -8.59 31.56
C GLN A 51 -0.98 -7.69 31.41
N GLY A 52 0.10 -8.10 32.08
CA GLY A 52 1.39 -7.41 32.10
C GLY A 52 1.85 -7.02 30.69
N GLN A 53 2.38 -5.80 30.58
CA GLN A 53 2.85 -5.20 29.34
C GLN A 53 3.86 -6.12 28.62
N PHE A 54 3.44 -6.79 27.55
CA PHE A 54 4.29 -7.70 26.75
C PHE A 54 5.57 -7.00 26.27
N PHE A 55 5.41 -5.79 25.73
CA PHE A 55 6.51 -4.88 25.43
C PHE A 55 6.61 -3.78 26.47
N SER A 56 7.84 -3.33 26.77
CA SER A 56 8.06 -2.15 27.60
C SER A 56 7.55 -0.89 26.92
N ASP A 57 7.16 0.12 27.70
CA ASP A 57 6.70 1.40 27.16
C ASP A 57 7.78 2.09 26.29
N GLY A 58 9.06 1.89 26.62
CA GLY A 58 10.18 2.34 25.79
C GLY A 58 10.19 1.70 24.40
N PHE A 59 9.95 0.39 24.33
CA PHE A 59 9.83 -0.31 23.04
C PHE A 59 8.60 0.15 22.25
N LYS A 60 7.44 0.28 22.91
CA LYS A 60 6.21 0.76 22.25
C LYS A 60 6.39 2.14 21.63
N ASN A 61 6.99 3.07 22.36
CA ASN A 61 7.27 4.41 21.87
C ASN A 61 8.25 4.40 20.69
N LEU A 62 9.30 3.56 20.76
CA LEU A 62 10.23 3.39 19.65
C LEU A 62 9.52 2.84 18.41
N LEU A 63 8.69 1.80 18.56
CA LEU A 63 7.96 1.21 17.45
C LEU A 63 6.98 2.20 16.81
N LEU A 64 6.22 2.96 17.62
CA LEU A 64 5.30 3.97 17.09
C LEU A 64 6.04 5.09 16.34
N LYS A 65 7.22 5.48 16.83
CA LYS A 65 8.09 6.42 16.12
C LYS A 65 8.53 5.84 14.77
N SER A 66 9.05 4.61 14.75
CA SER A 66 9.46 3.90 13.54
C SER A 66 8.32 3.77 12.53
N ILE A 67 7.11 3.43 13.00
CA ILE A 67 5.89 3.36 12.18
C ILE A 67 5.56 4.71 11.52
N GLY A 68 5.77 5.81 12.24
CA GLY A 68 5.54 7.18 11.74
C GLY A 68 6.57 7.67 10.72
N GLU A 69 7.73 6.99 10.61
CA GLU A 69 8.78 7.29 9.62
C GLU A 69 8.56 6.54 8.29
N VAL A 70 7.62 5.59 8.25
CA VAL A 70 7.28 4.86 7.03
C VAL A 70 6.59 5.79 6.03
N VAL A 71 7.12 5.82 4.81
CA VAL A 71 6.57 6.57 3.69
C VAL A 71 5.78 5.62 2.80
N VAL A 72 4.49 5.95 2.59
CA VAL A 72 3.59 5.18 1.72
C VAL A 72 3.18 6.01 0.50
N PRO A 73 3.20 5.43 -0.72
CA PRO A 73 2.76 6.12 -1.92
C PRO A 73 1.31 6.61 -1.85
N ALA A 74 1.01 7.66 -2.61
CA ALA A 74 -0.35 8.14 -2.80
C ALA A 74 -1.21 7.04 -3.43
N GLY A 75 -2.38 6.76 -2.83
CA GLY A 75 -3.26 5.65 -3.21
C GLY A 75 -3.24 4.50 -2.20
N VAL A 76 -2.24 4.44 -1.32
CA VAL A 76 -2.24 3.59 -0.13
C VAL A 76 -2.95 4.32 1.02
N THR A 77 -3.74 3.58 1.81
CA THR A 77 -4.40 4.14 3.02
C THR A 77 -3.32 4.61 4.01
N PRO A 78 -3.23 5.91 4.31
CA PRO A 78 -2.31 6.39 5.32
C PRO A 78 -2.80 5.98 6.70
N ILE A 79 -1.89 5.68 7.61
CA ILE A 79 -2.23 5.50 9.03
C ILE A 79 -2.23 6.86 9.75
N PRO A 80 -3.06 7.04 10.79
CA PRO A 80 -3.00 8.22 11.64
C PRO A 80 -1.63 8.38 12.30
N LYS A 81 -1.09 9.61 12.33
CA LYS A 81 0.27 9.92 12.85
C LYS A 81 0.54 9.50 14.30
N ARG A 82 -0.49 9.16 15.08
CA ARG A 82 -0.40 8.72 16.49
C ARG A 82 -1.28 7.49 16.71
N VAL A 83 -0.96 6.39 16.05
CA VAL A 83 -1.61 5.09 16.29
C VAL A 83 -1.49 4.73 17.77
N GLY A 84 -2.59 4.25 18.38
CA GLY A 84 -2.58 3.84 19.79
C GLY A 84 -2.65 4.99 20.79
N THR A 85 -3.10 6.19 20.40
CA THR A 85 -3.45 7.28 21.33
C THR A 85 -4.95 7.55 21.28
N ALA A 86 -5.57 7.85 22.43
CA ALA A 86 -7.00 8.17 22.53
C ALA A 86 -7.44 9.30 21.58
N LYS A 87 -6.51 10.22 21.25
CA LYS A 87 -6.76 11.41 20.41
C LYS A 87 -7.06 11.10 18.93
N ASN A 88 -6.78 9.89 18.43
CA ASN A 88 -6.95 9.55 17.02
C ASN A 88 -8.16 8.65 16.70
N GLY A 89 -9.01 8.36 17.69
CA GLY A 89 -10.20 7.53 17.49
C GLY A 89 -9.88 6.06 17.16
N LYS A 90 -10.91 5.32 16.73
CA LYS A 90 -10.83 3.90 16.34
C LYS A 90 -10.27 3.78 14.92
N LEU A 91 -9.25 2.95 14.73
CA LEU A 91 -8.75 2.63 13.39
C LEU A 91 -9.80 1.86 12.60
N LYS A 92 -9.94 2.20 11.31
CA LYS A 92 -10.79 1.50 10.35
C LYS A 92 -10.08 0.25 9.80
N ALA A 93 -10.85 -0.69 9.27
CA ALA A 93 -10.36 -1.88 8.58
C ALA A 93 -9.19 -1.64 7.60
N SER A 94 -9.27 -0.61 6.75
CA SER A 94 -8.21 -0.27 5.79
C SER A 94 -6.93 0.26 6.45
N GLU A 95 -7.04 0.89 7.61
CA GLU A 95 -5.90 1.37 8.39
C GLU A 95 -5.23 0.22 9.14
N TRP A 96 -6.00 -0.74 9.66
CA TRP A 96 -5.46 -1.99 10.21
C TRP A 96 -4.71 -2.80 9.15
N HIS A 97 -5.27 -2.91 7.95
CA HIS A 97 -4.59 -3.55 6.82
C HIS A 97 -3.28 -2.83 6.49
N SER A 98 -3.29 -1.51 6.33
CA SER A 98 -2.08 -0.73 6.06
C SER A 98 -1.02 -0.89 7.16
N LEU A 99 -1.45 -0.87 8.42
CA LEU A 99 -0.56 -1.07 9.57
C LEU A 99 0.18 -2.41 9.50
N PHE A 100 -0.53 -3.52 9.28
CA PHE A 100 0.08 -4.85 9.27
C PHE A 100 0.75 -5.24 7.95
N ALA A 101 0.23 -4.80 6.80
CA ALA A 101 0.77 -5.16 5.51
C ALA A 101 1.99 -4.30 5.09
N ILE A 102 2.12 -3.08 5.65
CA ILE A 102 3.13 -2.11 5.19
C ILE A 102 3.94 -1.55 6.37
N HIS A 103 3.29 -0.89 7.32
CA HIS A 103 4.00 -0.13 8.35
C HIS A 103 4.77 -1.01 9.34
N LEU A 104 4.14 -2.05 9.87
CA LEU A 104 4.77 -2.98 10.81
C LEU A 104 5.95 -3.73 10.17
N PRO A 105 5.85 -4.35 8.99
CA PRO A 105 7.01 -4.93 8.31
C PRO A 105 8.21 -3.99 8.27
N LEU A 106 8.01 -2.74 7.81
CA LEU A 106 9.07 -1.74 7.63
C LEU A 106 9.60 -1.14 8.95
N ALA A 107 8.88 -1.28 10.06
CA ALA A 107 9.22 -0.69 11.34
C ALA A 107 9.66 -1.70 12.41
N PHE A 108 9.24 -2.95 12.30
CA PHE A 108 9.33 -3.92 13.38
C PHE A 108 10.73 -4.52 13.52
N VAL A 109 11.36 -4.83 12.38
CA VAL A 109 12.64 -5.58 12.34
C VAL A 109 13.77 -4.79 13.00
N ASP A 110 13.97 -3.53 12.62
CA ASP A 110 15.02 -2.66 13.17
C ASP A 110 14.70 -2.16 14.58
N THR A 111 13.43 -2.15 14.97
CA THR A 111 13.02 -1.81 16.34
C THR A 111 13.37 -2.95 17.33
N LEU A 112 13.34 -4.21 16.89
CA LEU A 112 13.71 -5.36 17.73
C LEU A 112 15.20 -5.70 17.70
N ILE A 113 15.85 -5.49 16.56
CA ILE A 113 17.21 -5.95 16.32
C ILE A 113 18.18 -4.78 16.35
N ASN A 114 19.25 -4.91 17.14
CA ASN A 114 20.42 -4.06 16.98
C ASN A 114 21.44 -4.76 16.08
N PHE A 115 21.83 -4.12 14.97
CA PHE A 115 22.78 -4.70 14.01
C PHE A 115 24.13 -5.09 14.61
N LYS A 116 24.54 -4.47 15.73
CA LYS A 116 25.77 -4.85 16.46
C LYS A 116 25.62 -6.17 17.22
N THR A 117 24.40 -6.55 17.59
CA THR A 117 24.07 -7.77 18.35
C THR A 117 23.11 -8.70 17.59
N LEU A 118 23.13 -8.62 16.26
CA LEU A 118 22.17 -9.23 15.34
C LEU A 118 21.84 -10.70 15.66
N ALA A 119 22.85 -11.56 15.76
CA ALA A 119 22.64 -13.00 16.01
C ALA A 119 21.99 -13.28 17.37
N LYS A 120 22.36 -12.51 18.40
CA LYS A 120 21.81 -12.63 19.76
C LYS A 120 20.36 -12.15 19.80
N ASP A 121 20.05 -11.05 19.12
CA ASP A 121 18.70 -10.48 19.09
C ASP A 121 17.74 -11.35 18.27
N ILE A 122 18.19 -11.90 17.14
CA ILE A 122 17.41 -12.87 16.36
C ILE A 122 17.05 -14.08 17.22
N ALA A 123 18.01 -14.66 17.93
CA ALA A 123 17.75 -15.80 18.81
C ALA A 123 16.82 -15.43 19.97
N ARG A 124 17.02 -14.26 20.58
CA ARG A 124 16.19 -13.76 21.69
C ARG A 124 14.73 -13.54 21.28
N TYR A 125 14.49 -13.01 20.09
CA TYR A 125 13.16 -12.62 19.62
C TYR A 125 12.60 -13.60 18.58
N GLN A 126 13.16 -14.80 18.45
CA GLN A 126 12.76 -15.78 17.43
C GLN A 126 11.24 -16.04 17.44
N ILE A 127 10.67 -16.38 18.60
CA ILE A 127 9.23 -16.66 18.73
C ILE A 127 8.39 -15.41 18.41
N VAL A 128 8.88 -14.22 18.73
CA VAL A 128 8.22 -12.94 18.44
C VAL A 128 8.20 -12.68 16.93
N PHE A 129 9.29 -12.96 16.23
CA PHE A 129 9.36 -12.89 14.77
C PHE A 129 8.44 -13.93 14.12
N GLU A 130 8.50 -15.20 14.53
CA GLU A 130 7.63 -16.24 14.00
C GLU A 130 6.15 -15.88 14.15
N ASN A 131 5.75 -15.37 15.33
CA ASN A 131 4.39 -14.93 15.59
C ASN A 131 3.96 -13.77 14.68
N THR A 132 4.80 -12.74 14.60
CA THR A 132 4.48 -11.50 13.88
C THR A 132 4.51 -11.69 12.37
N CYS A 133 5.53 -12.37 11.84
CA CYS A 133 5.65 -12.71 10.42
C CYS A 133 4.46 -13.56 9.96
N SER A 134 4.07 -14.56 10.74
CA SER A 134 2.92 -15.41 10.42
C SER A 134 1.61 -14.61 10.32
N LEU A 135 1.41 -13.65 11.21
CA LEU A 135 0.22 -12.80 11.20
C LEU A 135 0.20 -11.83 10.00
N ILE A 136 1.36 -11.30 9.63
CA ILE A 136 1.54 -10.45 8.45
C ILE A 136 1.34 -11.25 7.16
N GLU A 137 1.89 -12.46 7.08
CA GLU A 137 1.68 -13.36 5.94
C GLU A 137 0.20 -13.69 5.76
N CYS A 138 -0.50 -14.07 6.83
CA CYS A 138 -1.95 -14.27 6.80
C CYS A 138 -2.70 -13.02 6.29
N THR A 139 -2.27 -11.84 6.71
CA THR A 139 -2.85 -10.55 6.29
C THR A 139 -2.63 -10.28 4.80
N ASN A 140 -1.45 -10.55 4.29
CA ASN A 140 -1.11 -10.42 2.87
C ASN A 140 -1.92 -11.39 2.01
N ILE A 141 -2.12 -12.62 2.50
CA ILE A 141 -2.96 -13.62 1.82
C ILE A 141 -4.42 -13.19 1.78
N VAL A 142 -5.01 -12.78 2.92
CA VAL A 142 -6.42 -12.33 3.01
C VAL A 142 -6.68 -11.11 2.13
N SER A 143 -5.70 -10.21 1.99
CA SER A 143 -5.81 -9.01 1.16
C SER A 143 -5.44 -9.20 -0.31
N SER A 144 -4.99 -10.41 -0.69
CA SER A 144 -4.57 -10.66 -2.06
C SER A 144 -5.72 -10.52 -3.05
N LYS A 145 -5.40 -9.95 -4.22
CA LYS A 145 -6.33 -9.82 -5.37
C LYS A 145 -6.33 -11.06 -6.26
N THR A 146 -5.39 -11.97 -6.04
CA THR A 146 -5.26 -13.21 -6.80
C THR A 146 -5.39 -14.40 -5.87
N TYR A 147 -5.87 -15.51 -6.42
CA TYR A 147 -6.02 -16.77 -5.71
C TYR A 147 -5.17 -17.83 -6.42
N ASN A 148 -4.34 -18.53 -5.65
CA ASN A 148 -3.73 -19.78 -6.06
C ASN A 148 -3.92 -20.84 -4.96
N LYS A 149 -3.73 -22.11 -5.31
CA LYS A 149 -3.89 -23.22 -4.34
C LYS A 149 -2.84 -23.21 -3.23
N ASP A 150 -1.70 -22.57 -3.42
CA ASP A 150 -0.66 -22.57 -2.38
C ASP A 150 -1.04 -21.60 -1.25
N GLN A 151 -1.69 -20.48 -1.56
CA GLN A 151 -2.13 -19.48 -0.58
C GLN A 151 -3.07 -20.02 0.51
N TYR A 152 -3.95 -20.98 0.21
CA TYR A 152 -4.81 -21.54 1.27
C TYR A 152 -4.00 -22.41 2.25
N ILE A 153 -3.02 -23.16 1.73
CA ILE A 153 -2.11 -23.99 2.52
C ILE A 153 -1.22 -23.10 3.39
N ASP A 154 -0.69 -22.03 2.78
CA ASP A 154 0.19 -21.09 3.45
C ASP A 154 -0.56 -20.33 4.54
N PHE A 155 -1.81 -19.88 4.28
CA PHE A 155 -2.62 -19.27 5.34
C PHE A 155 -2.83 -20.22 6.52
N GLN A 156 -3.24 -21.47 6.24
CA GLN A 156 -3.47 -22.45 7.31
C GLN A 156 -2.20 -22.68 8.13
N ARG A 157 -1.06 -22.93 7.46
CA ARG A 157 0.23 -23.13 8.10
C ARG A 157 0.63 -21.93 8.97
N SER A 158 0.55 -20.73 8.41
CA SER A 158 0.98 -19.52 9.12
C SER A 158 0.03 -19.20 10.27
N TYR A 159 -1.27 -19.43 10.12
CA TYR A 159 -2.22 -19.23 11.23
C TYR A 159 -2.02 -20.26 12.36
N GLU A 160 -1.66 -21.50 12.04
CA GLU A 160 -1.24 -22.50 13.04
C GLU A 160 0.05 -22.08 13.76
N ILE A 161 1.05 -21.56 13.05
CA ILE A 161 2.28 -21.06 13.67
C ILE A 161 1.96 -19.86 14.56
N TYR A 162 1.15 -18.91 14.09
CA TYR A 162 0.70 -17.75 14.86
C TYR A 162 0.00 -18.17 16.16
N THR A 163 -0.93 -19.12 16.10
CA THR A 163 -1.66 -19.58 17.30
C THR A 163 -0.75 -20.32 18.28
N LYS A 164 0.12 -21.24 17.80
CA LYS A 164 1.11 -21.94 18.62
C LYS A 164 2.10 -21.00 19.29
N THR A 165 2.67 -20.06 18.55
CA THR A 165 3.61 -19.07 19.11
C THR A 165 2.89 -18.10 20.06
N SER A 166 1.61 -17.80 19.84
CA SER A 166 0.82 -16.96 20.76
C SER A 166 0.65 -17.61 22.14
N THR A 167 0.48 -18.94 22.23
CA THR A 167 0.38 -19.62 23.54
C THR A 167 1.69 -19.58 24.31
N LEU A 168 2.83 -19.48 23.61
CA LEU A 168 4.15 -19.35 24.22
C LEU A 168 4.43 -17.92 24.70
N LEU A 169 3.94 -16.91 23.97
CA LEU A 169 4.22 -15.50 24.25
C LEU A 169 3.30 -14.88 25.31
N PHE A 170 2.03 -15.25 25.33
CA PHE A 170 1.01 -14.56 26.13
C PHE A 170 0.47 -15.46 27.25
N ARG A 171 0.73 -15.08 28.51
CA ARG A 171 0.17 -15.75 29.69
C ARG A 171 -1.34 -15.49 29.73
N ASN A 172 -2.15 -16.54 29.81
CA ASN A 172 -3.63 -16.49 29.79
C ASN A 172 -4.20 -16.00 28.44
N LEU A 173 -3.86 -16.70 27.36
CA LEU A 173 -4.31 -16.39 26.00
C LEU A 173 -5.84 -16.40 25.88
N LYS A 174 -6.46 -15.21 25.81
CA LYS A 174 -7.88 -15.07 25.50
C LYS A 174 -8.11 -15.28 23.99
N VAL A 175 -9.01 -16.20 23.67
CA VAL A 175 -9.42 -16.53 22.30
C VAL A 175 -10.84 -16.03 22.10
N PHE A 176 -10.98 -15.00 21.27
CA PHE A 176 -12.29 -14.44 20.87
C PHE A 176 -12.89 -15.19 19.68
N PRO A 177 -14.22 -15.09 19.45
CA PRO A 177 -14.89 -15.66 18.28
C PRO A 177 -14.19 -15.31 16.95
N ASN A 178 -13.62 -14.12 16.86
CA ASN A 178 -12.92 -13.67 15.65
C ASN A 178 -11.70 -14.52 15.29
N HIS A 179 -11.00 -15.08 16.29
CA HIS A 179 -9.91 -16.04 16.07
C HIS A 179 -10.43 -17.41 15.63
N HIS A 180 -11.60 -17.82 16.13
CA HIS A 180 -12.26 -19.02 15.63
C HIS A 180 -12.70 -18.86 14.18
N TYR A 181 -13.34 -17.72 13.84
CA TYR A 181 -13.75 -17.42 12.47
C TYR A 181 -12.59 -17.37 11.48
N ALA A 182 -11.39 -16.98 11.92
CA ALA A 182 -10.20 -16.99 11.08
C ALA A 182 -9.78 -18.41 10.63
N LEU A 183 -10.11 -19.46 11.39
CA LEU A 183 -9.84 -20.85 10.99
C LEU A 183 -10.60 -21.26 9.72
N HIS A 184 -11.71 -20.58 9.42
CA HIS A 184 -12.55 -20.86 8.23
C HIS A 184 -12.10 -20.09 6.98
N ILE A 185 -11.11 -19.19 7.09
CA ILE A 185 -10.60 -18.39 5.95
C ILE A 185 -10.09 -19.28 4.79
N PRO A 186 -9.33 -20.37 5.02
CA PRO A 186 -8.90 -21.25 3.94
C PRO A 186 -10.05 -21.83 3.11
N GLU A 187 -11.13 -22.27 3.77
CA GLU A 187 -12.31 -22.82 3.11
C GLU A 187 -13.08 -21.73 2.35
N GLN A 188 -13.24 -20.56 2.96
CA GLN A 188 -13.84 -19.39 2.29
C GLN A 188 -13.07 -19.01 1.02
N MET A 189 -11.74 -19.01 1.07
CA MET A 189 -10.91 -18.75 -0.12
C MET A 189 -11.06 -19.82 -1.19
N ARG A 190 -11.18 -21.09 -0.78
CA ARG A 190 -11.38 -22.22 -1.71
C ARG A 190 -12.71 -22.10 -2.46
N TRP A 191 -13.76 -21.63 -1.81
CA TRP A 191 -15.08 -21.49 -2.42
C TRP A 191 -15.27 -20.20 -3.21
N TRP A 192 -14.77 -19.08 -2.69
CA TRP A 192 -15.04 -17.75 -3.26
C TRP A 192 -13.85 -17.15 -4.02
N GLY A 193 -12.66 -17.75 -3.93
CA GLY A 193 -11.44 -17.18 -4.48
C GLY A 193 -10.88 -16.05 -3.59
N PRO A 194 -10.32 -14.97 -4.17
CA PRO A 194 -9.72 -13.88 -3.40
C PRO A 194 -10.77 -13.17 -2.52
N LEU A 195 -10.56 -13.14 -1.19
CA LEU A 195 -11.55 -12.61 -0.26
C LEU A 195 -11.84 -11.11 -0.45
N ILE A 196 -10.89 -10.36 -1.01
CA ILE A 196 -11.10 -8.94 -1.33
C ILE A 196 -12.26 -8.73 -2.33
N ALA A 197 -12.49 -9.71 -3.22
CA ALA A 197 -13.57 -9.64 -4.22
C ALA A 197 -14.97 -9.78 -3.59
N VAL A 198 -15.06 -10.44 -2.43
CA VAL A 198 -16.31 -10.63 -1.67
C VAL A 198 -16.34 -9.80 -0.38
N SER A 199 -15.47 -8.79 -0.29
CA SER A 199 -15.42 -7.89 0.87
C SER A 199 -16.61 -6.93 0.91
N GLU A 200 -16.95 -6.45 2.11
CA GLU A 200 -18.02 -5.46 2.32
C GLU A 200 -17.60 -4.04 1.91
N PHE A 201 -16.31 -3.78 1.70
CA PHE A 201 -15.76 -2.44 1.43
C PHE A 201 -16.41 -1.72 0.24
N PRO A 202 -16.69 -2.37 -0.91
CA PRO A 202 -17.40 -1.70 -2.00
C PRO A 202 -18.80 -1.24 -1.57
N GLY A 203 -19.49 -2.01 -0.74
CA GLY A 203 -20.79 -1.68 -0.17
C GLY A 203 -20.71 -0.50 0.81
N GLU A 204 -19.75 -0.50 1.72
CA GLU A 204 -19.54 0.61 2.66
C GLU A 204 -19.23 1.93 1.95
N ARG A 205 -18.37 1.89 0.91
CA ARG A 205 -18.10 3.07 0.07
C ARG A 205 -19.36 3.57 -0.61
N LEU A 206 -20.21 2.65 -1.08
CA LEU A 206 -21.48 2.98 -1.69
C LEU A 206 -22.41 3.66 -0.66
N ILE A 207 -22.57 3.08 0.52
CA ILE A 207 -23.36 3.67 1.61
C ILE A 207 -22.85 5.07 1.94
N GLY A 208 -21.53 5.27 2.06
CA GLY A 208 -20.95 6.58 2.32
C GLY A 208 -21.16 7.60 1.19
N LYS A 209 -21.24 7.16 -0.08
CA LYS A 209 -21.66 8.04 -1.20
C LYS A 209 -23.14 8.40 -1.09
N LEU A 210 -23.99 7.43 -0.77
CA LEU A 210 -25.43 7.62 -0.59
C LEU A 210 -25.75 8.58 0.56
N GLN A 211 -25.06 8.45 1.69
CA GLN A 211 -25.24 9.35 2.84
C GLN A 211 -24.90 10.82 2.52
N LYS A 212 -23.97 11.06 1.57
CA LYS A 212 -23.62 12.42 1.12
C LYS A 212 -24.63 13.01 0.16
N LEU A 213 -25.51 12.20 -0.41
CA LEU A 213 -26.61 12.65 -1.26
C LEU A 213 -27.73 13.13 -0.33
N ASN A 214 -27.57 14.35 0.16
CA ASN A 214 -28.40 14.95 1.22
C ASN A 214 -29.78 15.43 0.73
N LYS A 215 -30.44 14.64 -0.13
CA LYS A 215 -31.80 14.88 -0.61
C LYS A 215 -32.56 13.57 -0.75
N ASN A 216 -33.50 13.37 0.16
CA ASN A 216 -34.56 12.41 -0.04
C ASN A 216 -35.26 12.70 -1.39
N SER A 217 -35.51 11.65 -2.16
CA SER A 217 -36.53 11.59 -3.22
C SER A 217 -36.40 12.48 -4.47
N ARG A 218 -35.25 12.45 -5.19
CA ARG A 218 -35.21 12.83 -6.63
C ARG A 218 -34.30 11.92 -7.46
N SER A 219 -34.90 10.94 -8.14
CA SER A 219 -34.24 10.01 -9.07
C SER A 219 -33.50 10.72 -10.22
N SER A 220 -33.99 11.87 -10.66
CA SER A 220 -33.42 12.67 -11.74
C SER A 220 -32.11 13.40 -11.37
N GLU A 221 -31.95 13.83 -10.11
CA GLU A 221 -30.71 14.49 -9.64
C GLU A 221 -29.57 13.47 -9.42
N LEU A 222 -29.88 12.23 -9.06
CA LEU A 222 -28.92 11.12 -9.04
C LEU A 222 -28.35 10.83 -10.44
N LEU A 223 -29.22 10.85 -11.46
CA LEU A 223 -28.86 10.64 -12.87
C LEU A 223 -27.89 11.72 -13.38
N LEU A 224 -28.17 12.98 -13.05
CA LEU A 224 -27.26 14.10 -13.35
C LEU A 224 -25.93 13.98 -12.62
N PHE A 225 -25.91 13.55 -11.35
CA PHE A 225 -24.66 13.34 -10.61
C PHE A 225 -23.78 12.26 -11.25
N PHE A 226 -24.35 11.14 -11.72
CA PHE A 226 -23.61 10.09 -12.42
C PHE A 226 -23.16 10.50 -13.82
N ALA A 227 -23.98 11.27 -14.54
CA ALA A 227 -23.63 11.82 -15.86
C ALA A 227 -22.57 12.94 -15.79
N GLU A 228 -22.60 13.80 -14.77
CA GLU A 228 -21.65 14.90 -14.59
C GLU A 228 -20.27 14.42 -14.12
N LYS A 229 -20.19 13.28 -13.42
CA LYS A 229 -18.92 12.71 -12.93
C LYS A 229 -18.16 11.85 -13.94
N LYS A 230 -18.33 12.11 -15.25
CA LYS A 230 -17.44 11.62 -16.31
C LYS A 230 -17.56 10.12 -16.64
N PHE A 231 -18.66 9.45 -16.31
CA PHE A 231 -19.07 8.31 -17.14
C PHE A 231 -19.59 8.91 -18.45
N SER A 232 -18.98 8.52 -19.57
CA SER A 232 -19.28 9.11 -20.87
C SER A 232 -20.79 9.13 -21.12
N LYS A 233 -21.27 10.21 -21.75
CA LYS A 233 -22.65 10.35 -22.24
C LYS A 233 -23.08 9.20 -23.18
N GLU A 234 -22.13 8.36 -23.58
CA GLU A 234 -22.29 7.16 -24.41
C GLU A 234 -22.74 5.92 -23.62
N LEU A 235 -22.74 5.94 -22.28
CA LEU A 235 -22.96 4.75 -21.46
C LEU A 235 -24.41 4.50 -21.04
N PHE A 236 -25.31 5.46 -21.26
CA PHE A 236 -26.72 5.33 -20.85
C PHE A 236 -27.62 5.85 -21.98
N SER A 237 -28.35 4.95 -22.62
CA SER A 237 -29.41 5.30 -23.57
C SER A 237 -30.72 5.58 -22.84
N GLU A 238 -31.66 6.30 -23.47
CA GLU A 238 -33.03 6.45 -22.95
C GLU A 238 -33.79 5.11 -22.81
N GLU A 239 -33.25 4.02 -23.36
CA GLU A 239 -33.83 2.66 -23.27
C GLU A 239 -33.35 1.88 -22.02
N ASP A 240 -32.27 2.29 -21.34
CA ASP A 240 -31.75 1.64 -20.12
C ASP A 240 -32.56 1.97 -18.85
N PHE A 241 -33.72 2.61 -19.02
CA PHE A 241 -34.62 3.09 -17.96
C PHE A 241 -35.37 1.98 -17.19
N GLY A 242 -35.22 0.71 -17.60
CA GLY A 242 -35.76 -0.45 -16.88
C GLY A 242 -34.86 -1.05 -15.79
N SER A 243 -33.59 -0.63 -15.69
CA SER A 243 -32.65 -1.17 -14.70
C SER A 243 -32.90 -0.59 -13.30
N SER A 244 -32.95 -1.45 -12.28
CA SER A 244 -33.06 -0.99 -10.89
C SER A 244 -31.84 -0.12 -10.52
N LEU A 245 -32.03 0.79 -9.57
CA LEU A 245 -30.95 1.60 -8.99
C LEU A 245 -29.75 0.72 -8.58
N LEU A 246 -30.03 -0.47 -8.04
CA LEU A 246 -29.04 -1.47 -7.63
C LEU A 246 -28.21 -2.00 -8.80
N GLN A 247 -28.84 -2.28 -9.95
CA GLN A 247 -28.14 -2.79 -11.13
C GLN A 247 -27.14 -1.77 -11.67
N ARG A 248 -27.54 -0.50 -11.79
CA ARG A 248 -26.65 0.61 -12.19
C ARG A 248 -25.51 0.78 -11.20
N PHE A 249 -25.77 0.58 -9.91
CA PHE A 249 -24.72 0.63 -8.89
C PHE A 249 -23.74 -0.52 -8.98
N CYS A 250 -24.19 -1.74 -9.23
CA CYS A 250 -23.33 -2.89 -9.46
C CYS A 250 -22.43 -2.66 -10.69
N GLU A 251 -22.96 -2.00 -11.73
CA GLU A 251 -22.18 -1.62 -12.91
C GLU A 251 -21.13 -0.56 -12.58
N ILE A 252 -21.48 0.51 -11.85
CA ILE A 252 -20.51 1.51 -11.39
C ILE A 252 -19.43 0.85 -10.52
N GLN A 253 -19.81 -0.04 -9.60
CA GLN A 253 -18.85 -0.78 -8.79
C GLN A 253 -17.94 -1.65 -9.66
N ARG A 254 -18.48 -2.32 -10.67
CA ARG A 254 -17.70 -3.12 -11.63
C ARG A 254 -16.70 -2.23 -12.38
N PHE A 255 -17.11 -1.06 -12.87
CA PHE A 255 -16.22 -0.12 -13.55
C PHE A 255 -15.18 0.49 -12.62
N GLU A 256 -15.54 0.85 -11.38
CA GLU A 256 -14.61 1.30 -10.35
C GLU A 256 -13.61 0.21 -9.96
N VAL A 257 -13.98 -1.07 -10.01
CA VAL A 257 -13.05 -2.18 -9.77
C VAL A 257 -12.16 -2.42 -10.98
N GLN A 258 -12.68 -2.31 -12.21
CA GLN A 258 -11.95 -2.52 -13.46
C GLN A 258 -10.92 -1.40 -13.74
N ASN A 259 -11.23 -0.15 -13.36
CA ASN A 259 -10.34 1.00 -13.56
C ASN A 259 -9.38 1.24 -12.38
N GLY A 260 -9.38 0.40 -11.33
CA GLY A 260 -8.68 0.70 -10.09
C GLY A 260 -9.39 1.78 -9.28
N LEU A 261 -8.88 2.12 -8.08
CA LEU A 261 -9.42 3.07 -7.10
C LEU A 261 -9.47 4.54 -7.60
N ASP A 262 -9.82 4.77 -8.86
CA ASP A 262 -9.46 5.94 -9.66
C ASP A 262 -10.68 6.82 -9.92
N LEU A 263 -11.36 7.29 -8.87
CA LEU A 263 -12.33 8.38 -9.03
C LEU A 263 -12.37 9.31 -7.81
N ALA A 264 -11.22 9.92 -7.47
CA ALA A 264 -11.22 11.19 -6.73
C ALA A 264 -9.89 11.96 -6.79
N THR A 265 -9.44 12.37 -7.98
CA THR A 265 -8.61 13.60 -8.08
C THR A 265 -9.09 14.43 -9.26
N ASN A 266 -10.00 15.35 -8.95
CA ASN A 266 -10.24 16.52 -9.76
C ASN A 266 -9.01 17.42 -9.68
N GLU A 267 -8.00 17.15 -10.51
CA GLU A 267 -7.08 18.21 -10.92
C GLU A 267 -7.26 18.45 -12.40
N LYS A 268 -7.96 19.55 -12.70
CA LYS A 268 -7.79 20.27 -13.96
C LYS A 268 -6.28 20.48 -14.12
N ILE A 269 -5.63 19.74 -15.02
CA ILE A 269 -4.23 19.99 -15.38
C ILE A 269 -4.22 21.38 -16.01
N LYS A 270 -3.98 22.40 -15.18
CA LYS A 270 -3.59 23.73 -15.63
C LYS A 270 -2.26 23.52 -16.33
N ASN A 271 -2.22 23.74 -17.63
CA ASN A 271 -0.99 23.78 -18.43
C ASN A 271 -0.04 24.84 -17.84
N ARG A 272 0.79 24.45 -16.88
CA ARG A 272 1.93 25.23 -16.41
C ARG A 272 3.02 25.15 -17.47
N ARG A 273 3.74 26.26 -17.70
CA ARG A 273 4.83 26.35 -18.67
C ARG A 273 5.87 25.26 -18.39
N VAL A 274 5.99 24.29 -19.28
CA VAL A 274 7.00 23.22 -19.22
C VAL A 274 8.32 23.78 -19.75
N LYS A 275 9.39 23.73 -18.94
CA LYS A 275 10.70 24.24 -19.32
C LYS A 275 11.41 23.21 -20.20
N LYS A 276 11.84 23.63 -21.40
CA LYS A 276 12.74 22.83 -22.23
C LYS A 276 14.18 22.99 -21.74
N PHE A 277 14.96 21.93 -21.83
CA PHE A 277 16.39 21.95 -21.52
C PHE A 277 17.17 21.04 -22.47
N GLN A 278 18.47 21.27 -22.52
CA GLN A 278 19.43 20.46 -23.27
C GLN A 278 20.01 19.40 -22.33
N ILE A 279 19.97 18.13 -22.74
CA ILE A 279 20.54 17.01 -21.98
C ILE A 279 22.06 17.05 -22.12
N GLU A 280 22.77 16.87 -21.00
CA GLU A 280 24.24 16.76 -20.99
C GLU A 280 24.72 15.52 -21.75
N LEU A 281 25.88 15.61 -22.41
CA LEU A 281 26.36 14.57 -23.32
C LEU A 281 26.45 13.17 -22.68
N ASN A 282 26.90 13.07 -21.43
CA ASN A 282 27.01 11.79 -20.73
C ASN A 282 25.64 11.15 -20.45
N ASP A 283 24.64 11.94 -20.09
CA ASP A 283 23.27 11.48 -19.88
C ASP A 283 22.61 11.13 -21.23
N TYR A 284 22.89 11.92 -22.26
CA TYR A 284 22.43 11.67 -23.63
C TYR A 284 22.94 10.33 -24.17
N ASP A 285 24.22 10.01 -23.96
CA ASP A 285 24.81 8.75 -24.41
C ASP A 285 24.17 7.54 -23.73
N GLN A 286 23.79 7.66 -22.45
CA GLN A 286 23.05 6.62 -21.75
C GLN A 286 21.65 6.43 -22.35
N ILE A 287 20.93 7.53 -22.59
CA ILE A 287 19.60 7.52 -23.20
C ILE A 287 19.65 6.90 -24.60
N TRP A 288 20.61 7.30 -25.43
CA TRP A 288 20.78 6.74 -26.78
C TRP A 288 21.02 5.22 -26.74
N ARG A 289 21.86 4.73 -25.81
CA ARG A 289 22.10 3.28 -25.63
C ARG A 289 20.83 2.50 -25.25
N LEU A 290 19.85 3.13 -24.61
CA LEU A 290 18.57 2.49 -24.31
C LEU A 290 17.73 2.33 -25.58
N PHE A 291 17.65 3.37 -26.41
CA PHE A 291 16.82 3.36 -27.61
C PHE A 291 17.40 2.56 -28.76
N VAL A 292 18.72 2.58 -28.96
CA VAL A 292 19.36 1.86 -30.08
C VAL A 292 19.10 0.34 -30.01
N LYS A 293 18.91 -0.21 -28.81
CA LYS A 293 18.50 -1.62 -28.62
C LYS A 293 17.13 -1.93 -29.22
N ARG A 294 16.19 -0.97 -29.16
CA ARG A 294 14.81 -1.12 -29.66
C ARG A 294 14.67 -0.66 -31.11
N LYS A 295 15.43 0.36 -31.51
CA LYS A 295 15.45 0.98 -32.83
C LYS A 295 16.89 1.15 -33.31
N PRO A 296 17.46 0.13 -33.98
CA PRO A 296 18.86 0.12 -34.41
C PRO A 296 19.22 1.21 -35.44
N ASP A 297 18.21 1.78 -36.09
CA ASP A 297 18.31 2.86 -37.07
C ASP A 297 18.52 4.25 -36.44
N LEU A 298 18.34 4.39 -35.12
CA LEU A 298 18.55 5.65 -34.40
C LEU A 298 20.03 6.03 -34.31
N ARG A 299 20.34 7.26 -34.73
CA ARG A 299 21.69 7.85 -34.64
C ARG A 299 21.77 8.94 -33.57
N PRO A 300 22.91 9.08 -32.89
CA PRO A 300 23.13 10.17 -31.95
C PRO A 300 23.36 11.49 -32.69
N TYR A 301 22.89 12.62 -32.13
CA TYR A 301 22.93 13.93 -32.81
C TYR A 301 24.35 14.41 -33.17
N HIS A 302 25.34 14.00 -32.38
CA HIS A 302 26.72 14.44 -32.48
C HIS A 302 27.60 13.57 -33.42
N TRP A 303 27.05 12.50 -34.02
CA TRP A 303 27.75 11.71 -35.05
C TRP A 303 27.60 12.31 -36.44
N ILE A 304 28.38 13.36 -36.69
CA ILE A 304 28.41 14.07 -37.97
C ILE A 304 29.48 13.44 -38.88
N PRO A 305 29.26 13.29 -40.20
CA PRO A 305 28.11 13.74 -40.99
C PRO A 305 26.92 12.77 -40.96
N HIS A 306 25.71 13.33 -41.06
CA HIS A 306 24.47 12.57 -41.11
C HIS A 306 24.07 12.23 -42.56
N PRO A 307 23.48 11.04 -42.80
CA PRO A 307 22.91 10.67 -44.10
C PRO A 307 21.61 11.45 -44.38
N ASP A 308 21.13 11.42 -45.63
CA ASP A 308 19.87 12.05 -46.00
C ASP A 308 18.69 11.46 -45.20
N LYS A 309 17.92 12.33 -44.52
CA LYS A 309 16.81 11.99 -43.61
C LYS A 309 17.22 11.07 -42.45
N PRO A 310 18.15 11.53 -41.60
CA PRO A 310 18.65 10.71 -40.50
C PRO A 310 17.59 10.58 -39.40
N ASN A 311 17.43 9.39 -38.85
CA ASN A 311 16.58 9.16 -37.67
C ASN A 311 17.40 9.47 -36.41
N ILE A 312 17.33 10.72 -35.92
CA ILE A 312 18.18 11.23 -34.83
C ILE A 312 17.36 11.40 -33.56
N VAL A 313 17.94 11.03 -32.41
CA VAL A 313 17.43 11.47 -31.10
C VAL A 313 17.98 12.85 -30.79
N LEU A 314 17.14 13.87 -30.66
CA LEU A 314 17.57 15.21 -30.26
C LEU A 314 17.95 15.23 -28.78
N ASN A 315 18.85 16.12 -28.39
CA ASN A 315 19.22 16.34 -26.99
C ASN A 315 18.27 17.32 -26.26
N GLU A 316 17.10 17.62 -26.84
CA GLU A 316 16.08 18.48 -26.24
C GLU A 316 15.00 17.70 -25.49
N ALA A 317 14.87 18.00 -24.20
CA ALA A 317 13.86 17.41 -23.33
C ALA A 317 12.98 18.45 -22.64
N LYS A 318 11.81 18.00 -22.19
CA LYS A 318 10.85 18.75 -21.37
C LYS A 318 10.79 18.15 -19.98
N GLU A 319 11.10 18.92 -18.95
CA GLU A 319 11.02 18.43 -17.58
C GLU A 319 9.56 18.27 -17.11
N LEU A 320 9.22 17.12 -16.53
CA LEU A 320 7.92 16.85 -15.93
C LEU A 320 8.03 16.81 -14.40
N HIS A 321 6.98 17.26 -13.71
CA HIS A 321 6.93 17.21 -12.24
C HIS A 321 6.46 15.86 -11.70
N PHE A 322 5.51 15.23 -12.39
CA PHE A 322 4.93 13.94 -12.05
C PHE A 322 4.38 13.26 -13.31
N ILE A 323 4.14 11.96 -13.21
CA ILE A 323 3.43 11.16 -14.21
C ILE A 323 2.36 10.31 -13.53
N HIS A 324 1.29 10.01 -14.26
CA HIS A 324 0.31 9.01 -13.87
C HIS A 324 0.61 7.71 -14.62
N THR A 325 0.77 6.61 -13.89
CA THR A 325 0.93 5.28 -14.49
C THR A 325 -0.39 4.50 -14.42
N GLY A 326 -0.46 3.36 -15.10
CA GLY A 326 -1.64 2.50 -15.04
C GLY A 326 -1.96 2.08 -13.60
N ARG A 327 -3.27 1.96 -13.28
CA ARG A 327 -3.83 1.64 -11.95
C ARG A 327 -3.82 2.81 -10.94
N GLY A 328 -3.80 4.05 -11.41
CA GLY A 328 -4.02 5.23 -10.56
C GLY A 328 -2.81 5.75 -9.81
N TRP A 329 -1.64 5.17 -10.03
CA TRP A 329 -0.43 5.59 -9.33
C TRP A 329 0.13 6.87 -9.91
N THR A 330 0.61 7.73 -9.02
CA THR A 330 1.41 8.90 -9.38
C THR A 330 2.86 8.64 -9.03
N ILE A 331 3.78 8.99 -9.93
CA ILE A 331 5.23 8.98 -9.69
C ILE A 331 5.74 10.41 -9.75
N SER A 332 6.61 10.80 -8.82
CA SER A 332 7.18 12.15 -8.78
C SER A 332 8.61 12.14 -8.24
N LYS A 333 9.33 13.26 -8.40
CA LYS A 333 10.66 13.46 -7.81
C LYS A 333 10.62 13.58 -6.28
N LYS A 334 9.45 13.92 -5.72
CA LYS A 334 9.25 14.20 -4.29
C LYS A 334 8.56 13.04 -3.58
N SER A 335 8.87 12.91 -2.29
CA SER A 335 8.11 12.05 -1.39
C SER A 335 6.62 12.45 -1.40
N PRO A 336 5.68 11.49 -1.32
CA PRO A 336 5.90 10.06 -1.04
C PRO A 336 6.10 9.16 -2.27
N ASN A 337 6.00 9.71 -3.48
CA ASN A 337 5.90 8.96 -4.73
C ASN A 337 7.23 8.84 -5.49
N ASN A 338 8.35 8.93 -4.79
CA ASN A 338 9.68 9.02 -5.37
C ASN A 338 10.50 7.74 -5.28
N PHE A 339 10.02 6.70 -4.58
CA PHE A 339 10.61 5.37 -4.63
C PHE A 339 9.74 4.46 -5.47
N ILE A 340 10.37 3.72 -6.38
CA ILE A 340 9.69 2.92 -7.38
C ILE A 340 10.31 1.53 -7.49
N GLN A 341 9.47 0.58 -7.87
CA GLN A 341 9.81 -0.70 -8.47
C GLN A 341 9.62 -0.60 -9.98
N TYR A 342 10.55 -1.15 -10.74
CA TYR A 342 10.54 -1.18 -12.21
C TYR A 342 11.21 -2.45 -12.73
N PHE A 343 11.04 -2.73 -14.02
CA PHE A 343 11.60 -3.92 -14.67
C PHE A 343 12.59 -3.53 -15.77
N VAL A 344 13.77 -4.14 -15.75
CA VAL A 344 14.77 -4.00 -16.81
C VAL A 344 15.18 -5.40 -17.26
N ASP A 345 15.04 -5.70 -18.55
CA ASP A 345 15.34 -7.02 -19.12
C ASP A 345 14.67 -8.18 -18.36
N GLY A 346 13.42 -7.98 -17.94
CA GLY A 346 12.63 -8.95 -17.15
C GLY A 346 13.04 -9.07 -15.68
N LYS A 347 14.07 -8.34 -15.23
CA LYS A 347 14.51 -8.35 -13.83
C LYS A 347 13.88 -7.18 -13.07
N GLN A 348 13.30 -7.51 -11.92
CA GLN A 348 12.77 -6.54 -10.98
C GLN A 348 13.91 -5.75 -10.33
N LYS A 349 13.79 -4.43 -10.36
CA LYS A 349 14.71 -3.47 -9.74
C LYS A 349 13.94 -2.43 -8.94
N TYR A 350 14.68 -1.69 -8.12
CA TYR A 350 14.14 -0.61 -7.30
C TYR A 350 15.04 0.60 -7.39
N GLY A 351 14.49 1.78 -7.11
CA GLY A 351 15.27 3.00 -7.14
C GLY A 351 14.47 4.23 -6.74
N ARG A 352 15.19 5.34 -6.60
CA ARG A 352 14.62 6.64 -6.27
C ARG A 352 14.60 7.53 -7.51
N VAL A 353 13.45 8.06 -7.86
CA VAL A 353 13.28 9.00 -8.97
C VAL A 353 14.04 10.29 -8.68
N LEU A 354 14.99 10.62 -9.55
CA LEU A 354 15.73 11.89 -9.53
C LEU A 354 15.05 12.89 -10.46
N GLU A 355 14.78 12.47 -11.69
CA GLU A 355 14.20 13.32 -12.72
C GLU A 355 13.16 12.59 -13.56
N ILE A 356 12.25 13.37 -14.14
CA ILE A 356 11.21 12.92 -15.06
C ILE A 356 11.23 13.91 -16.20
N PHE A 357 11.33 13.43 -17.42
CA PHE A 357 11.32 14.29 -18.60
C PHE A 357 10.79 13.56 -19.82
N GLU A 358 10.27 14.34 -20.76
CA GLU A 358 9.77 13.87 -22.04
C GLU A 358 10.76 14.27 -23.14
N LEU A 359 11.23 13.30 -23.93
CA LEU A 359 11.98 13.55 -25.15
C LEU A 359 11.03 14.09 -26.21
N THR A 360 11.28 15.32 -26.66
CA THR A 360 10.28 16.09 -27.41
C THR A 360 10.03 15.59 -28.83
N ASP A 361 11.05 15.00 -29.44
CA ASP A 361 11.07 14.40 -30.77
C ASP A 361 10.39 13.03 -30.79
N LEU A 362 10.68 12.18 -29.79
CA LEU A 362 10.13 10.83 -29.71
C LEU A 362 8.78 10.75 -28.99
N ARG A 363 8.38 11.81 -28.25
CA ARG A 363 7.22 11.81 -27.33
C ARG A 363 7.24 10.66 -26.33
N VAL A 364 8.44 10.30 -25.88
CA VAL A 364 8.66 9.26 -24.87
C VAL A 364 9.00 9.91 -23.55
N THR A 365 8.38 9.44 -22.48
CA THR A 365 8.70 9.88 -21.12
C THR A 365 9.76 8.96 -20.53
N LEU A 366 10.78 9.53 -19.92
CA LEU A 366 11.88 8.84 -19.27
C LEU A 366 12.00 9.26 -17.82
N LEU A 367 12.55 8.36 -17.02
CA LEU A 367 12.91 8.58 -15.63
C LEU A 367 14.42 8.47 -15.47
N LYS A 368 15.05 9.45 -14.84
CA LYS A 368 16.39 9.30 -14.26
C LYS A 368 16.21 8.78 -12.84
N VAL A 369 16.77 7.61 -12.55
CA VAL A 369 16.55 6.90 -11.28
C VAL A 369 17.88 6.61 -10.63
N ALA A 370 17.99 6.93 -9.34
CA ALA A 370 19.09 6.44 -8.51
C ALA A 370 18.83 4.98 -8.15
N CYS A 371 19.60 4.08 -8.72
CA CYS A 371 19.36 2.64 -8.62
C CYS A 371 19.57 2.14 -7.19
N ALA A 372 18.77 1.17 -6.78
CA ALA A 372 18.95 0.50 -5.51
C ALA A 372 19.64 -0.85 -5.74
N LYS A 373 20.67 -1.14 -4.94
CA LYS A 373 21.34 -2.44 -4.89
C LYS A 373 21.01 -3.11 -3.57
N GLU A 374 20.58 -4.36 -3.62
CA GLU A 374 20.36 -5.16 -2.41
C GLU A 374 21.64 -5.28 -1.59
N VAL A 375 21.49 -5.16 -0.27
CA VAL A 375 22.58 -5.30 0.69
C VAL A 375 22.77 -6.78 1.02
N GLU A 376 24.02 -7.23 1.07
CA GLU A 376 24.34 -8.58 1.56
C GLU A 376 24.12 -8.62 3.08
N LEU A 377 23.23 -9.52 3.51
CA LEU A 377 22.83 -9.65 4.91
C LEU A 377 23.14 -11.05 5.46
N ASN A 378 23.16 -11.18 6.78
CA ASN A 378 23.25 -12.48 7.44
C ASN A 378 22.03 -13.35 7.10
N CYS A 379 22.21 -14.67 6.97
CA CYS A 379 21.17 -15.62 6.59
C CYS A 379 19.90 -15.56 7.47
N GLY A 380 20.05 -15.33 8.79
CA GLY A 380 18.91 -15.21 9.71
C GLY A 380 18.04 -13.99 9.41
N LEU A 381 18.66 -12.84 9.15
CA LEU A 381 17.95 -11.60 8.80
C LEU A 381 17.30 -11.70 7.42
N ILE A 382 17.97 -12.34 6.44
CA ILE A 382 17.41 -12.59 5.11
C ILE A 382 16.10 -13.39 5.23
N SER A 383 16.08 -14.42 6.08
CA SER A 383 14.88 -15.22 6.30
C SER A 383 13.71 -14.38 6.83
N ILE A 384 13.97 -13.57 7.86
CA ILE A 384 12.96 -12.67 8.46
C ILE A 384 12.44 -11.67 7.42
N LEU A 385 13.33 -11.00 6.68
CA LEU A 385 12.93 -10.02 5.67
C LEU A 385 12.12 -10.66 4.55
N LYS A 386 12.50 -11.87 4.09
CA LYS A 386 11.73 -12.62 3.08
C LYS A 386 10.32 -12.94 3.57
N SER A 387 10.16 -13.42 4.80
CA SER A 387 8.84 -13.69 5.38
C SER A 387 7.95 -12.44 5.47
N LEU A 388 8.57 -11.26 5.60
CA LEU A 388 7.88 -9.97 5.62
C LEU A 388 7.73 -9.33 4.24
N SER A 389 8.18 -9.99 3.16
CA SER A 389 8.24 -9.44 1.80
C SER A 389 9.04 -8.12 1.72
N LEU A 390 10.13 -8.05 2.47
CA LEU A 390 11.01 -6.89 2.55
C LEU A 390 12.34 -7.17 1.87
N ILE A 391 12.94 -6.09 1.37
CA ILE A 391 14.31 -6.05 0.92
C ILE A 391 15.02 -4.87 1.56
N GLN A 392 16.31 -5.03 1.83
CA GLN A 392 17.17 -3.93 2.26
C GLN A 392 18.07 -3.55 1.09
N VAL A 393 18.04 -2.27 0.73
CA VAL A 393 18.78 -1.75 -0.42
C VAL A 393 19.61 -0.54 -0.06
N LYS A 394 20.71 -0.34 -0.79
CA LYS A 394 21.51 0.88 -0.78
C LYS A 394 21.37 1.57 -2.14
N ILE A 395 21.14 2.87 -2.13
CA ILE A 395 21.08 3.67 -3.36
C ILE A 395 22.49 3.91 -3.89
N LEU A 396 22.73 3.52 -5.14
CA LEU A 396 24.03 3.54 -5.81
C LEU A 396 23.86 3.83 -7.30
N GLY A 397 24.59 4.84 -7.79
CA GLY A 397 24.58 5.22 -9.21
C GLY A 397 23.24 5.76 -9.69
N ASP A 398 23.21 6.13 -10.97
CA ASP A 398 22.04 6.57 -11.70
C ASP A 398 21.90 5.77 -13.01
N GLU A 399 20.65 5.50 -13.40
CA GLU A 399 20.32 4.93 -14.69
C GLU A 399 19.06 5.60 -15.26
N PHE A 400 18.94 5.61 -16.58
CA PHE A 400 17.74 6.04 -17.27
C PHE A 400 16.84 4.83 -17.53
N ILE A 401 15.54 4.99 -17.29
CA ILE A 401 14.54 3.95 -17.58
C ILE A 401 13.35 4.53 -18.31
N ASP A 402 12.69 3.65 -19.07
CA ASP A 402 11.37 3.91 -19.64
C ASP A 402 10.30 3.82 -18.54
N VAL A 403 9.14 4.45 -18.77
CA VAL A 403 8.00 4.46 -17.85
C VAL A 403 7.19 3.15 -17.90
N ASP A 404 7.46 2.29 -18.87
CA ASP A 404 6.79 1.00 -19.03
C ASP A 404 6.97 0.10 -17.78
N SER A 405 5.86 -0.18 -17.10
CA SER A 405 5.79 -1.04 -15.91
C SER A 405 6.52 -0.53 -14.66
N VAL A 406 6.29 0.74 -14.30
CA VAL A 406 6.78 1.35 -13.05
C VAL A 406 5.67 1.47 -12.01
N MET A 407 5.96 1.11 -10.75
CA MET A 407 5.05 1.22 -9.61
C MET A 407 5.74 1.88 -8.42
N PRO A 408 5.11 2.83 -7.72
CA PRO A 408 5.67 3.37 -6.50
C PRO A 408 5.61 2.34 -5.37
N VAL A 409 6.59 2.37 -4.46
CA VAL A 409 6.71 1.43 -3.34
C VAL A 409 6.81 2.16 -2.01
N ALA A 410 6.28 1.52 -0.96
CA ALA A 410 6.47 1.99 0.40
C ALA A 410 7.92 1.74 0.84
N TYR A 411 8.46 2.65 1.66
CA TYR A 411 9.83 2.55 2.13
C TYR A 411 9.98 3.20 3.50
N ARG A 412 11.06 2.85 4.19
CA ARG A 412 11.52 3.54 5.38
C ARG A 412 13.04 3.63 5.34
N SER A 413 13.57 4.81 5.65
CA SER A 413 15.02 5.00 5.77
C SER A 413 15.48 4.46 7.12
N LEU A 414 16.47 3.58 7.11
CA LEU A 414 17.13 3.12 8.34
C LEU A 414 18.02 4.25 8.90
N PRO A 415 18.16 4.34 10.23
CA PRO A 415 19.09 5.28 10.85
C PRO A 415 20.53 5.02 10.39
N ALA A 416 21.29 6.11 10.26
CA ALA A 416 22.67 6.11 9.76
C ALA A 416 23.67 5.40 10.67
#